data_AF-A0A7J8SY41-F1
#
_entry.id   AF-A0A7J8SY41-F1
#
_cell.length_a   1.000
_cell.length_b   1.000
_cell.length_c   1.000
_cell.angle_alpha   90.00
_cell.angle_beta   90.00
_cell.angle_gamma   90.00
#
_symmetry.space_group_name_H-M   'P 1'
#
loop_
_entity.id
_entity.type
_entity.pdbx_description
1 polymer ?
#
loop_
_entity_poly.entity_id
_entity_poly.type
_entity_poly.pdbx_seq_one_letter_code
_entity_poly.pdbx_strand_id
1 'polypeptide(L)'
;VLGIRPYIPQSKGLENFKRKWQSRIHSSSTKLNIFGYWAYDTIWALAKAVEMIPQESSSVNGENHHRNTSQFPVIKVSKRGKTILNGLLKTKFKGLSGDFSLVGGQLQSSTFEIINVIDNEEKVIGYWTLENGFVYGKSMSKYELKPPIWPGNTKDKPKGWTTPIGGKKLSIAVPHKPGFEAYLKVAQDPYTKEFIITGFSHDVFEEALALLSFPVPRNLSPLVPMEEHMMSFFPMSKIRHMMLQWEI
;
A
#
# COMPACT_ATOMS: atom_id res chain seq x y z
N VAL A 1 6.37 -1.43 -0.33
CA VAL A 1 5.10 -1.67 -1.05
C VAL A 1 4.87 -0.51 -2.02
N LEU A 2 4.37 -0.78 -3.23
CA LEU A 2 3.97 0.28 -4.16
C LEU A 2 2.49 0.59 -4.00
N GLY A 3 2.16 1.88 -3.99
CA GLY A 3 0.79 2.38 -3.90
C GLY A 3 0.52 3.47 -4.93
N ILE A 4 -0.76 3.80 -5.06
CA ILE A 4 -1.25 4.90 -5.90
C ILE A 4 -2.20 5.77 -5.09
N ARG A 5 -2.17 7.09 -5.31
CA ARG A 5 -3.19 8.00 -4.75
C ARG A 5 -3.46 9.18 -5.69
N PRO A 6 -4.67 9.76 -5.69
CA PRO A 6 -4.95 10.96 -6.48
C PRO A 6 -4.02 12.12 -6.12
N TYR A 7 -3.52 12.82 -7.14
CA TYR A 7 -2.71 14.03 -6.94
C TYR A 7 -3.59 15.21 -6.57
N ILE A 8 -3.21 15.94 -5.51
CA ILE A 8 -3.84 17.22 -5.15
C ILE A 8 -2.88 18.36 -5.54
N PRO A 9 -3.24 19.20 -6.53
CA PRO A 9 -2.43 20.34 -6.91
C PRO A 9 -2.24 21.32 -5.76
N GLN A 10 -0.99 21.68 -5.46
CA GLN A 10 -0.73 22.74 -4.49
C GLN A 10 -1.22 24.09 -5.06
N SER A 11 -2.10 24.75 -4.31
CA SER A 11 -2.65 26.05 -4.65
C SER A 11 -2.71 26.94 -3.41
N LYS A 12 -2.69 28.27 -3.62
CA LYS A 12 -2.88 29.25 -2.52
C LYS A 12 -4.20 29.02 -1.78
N GLY A 13 -5.25 28.61 -2.51
CA GLY A 13 -6.56 28.28 -1.94
C GLY A 13 -6.50 27.08 -1.00
N LEU A 14 -5.83 26.00 -1.42
CA LEU A 14 -5.60 24.81 -0.58
C LEU A 14 -4.80 25.13 0.68
N GLU A 15 -3.75 25.93 0.56
CA GLU A 15 -2.93 26.32 1.70
C GLU A 15 -3.73 27.17 2.71
N ASN A 16 -4.47 28.17 2.21
CA ASN A 16 -5.34 28.99 3.03
C ASN A 16 -6.44 28.17 3.72
N PHE A 17 -7.02 27.19 3.02
CA PHE A 17 -8.01 26.28 3.59
C PHE A 17 -7.40 25.43 4.71
N LYS A 18 -6.24 24.81 4.49
CA LYS A 18 -5.52 24.02 5.51
C LYS A 18 -5.24 24.86 6.77
N ARG A 19 -4.76 26.09 6.60
CA ARG A 19 -4.48 27.02 7.70
C ARG A 19 -5.75 27.34 8.51
N LYS A 20 -6.86 27.64 7.82
CA LYS A 20 -8.16 27.91 8.45
C LYS A 20 -8.76 26.68 9.12
N TRP A 21 -8.60 25.50 8.52
CA TRP A 21 -9.06 24.24 9.08
C TRP A 21 -8.35 23.96 10.40
N GLN A 22 -7.02 24.04 10.40
CA GLN A 22 -6.18 23.83 11.58
C GLN A 22 -6.46 24.83 12.71
N SER A 23 -6.75 26.10 12.39
CA SER A 23 -7.00 27.10 13.43
C SER A 23 -8.40 27.04 14.04
N ARG A 24 -9.40 26.52 13.31
CA ARG A 24 -10.80 26.50 13.77
C ARG A 24 -11.21 25.16 14.38
N ILE A 25 -10.73 24.06 13.81
CA ILE A 25 -10.93 22.72 14.35
C ILE A 25 -9.74 22.49 15.29
N HIS A 26 -9.93 22.73 16.60
CA HIS A 26 -8.93 22.49 17.65
C HIS A 26 -8.61 20.99 17.77
N SER A 27 -8.00 20.41 16.74
CA SER A 27 -7.54 19.04 16.69
C SER A 27 -6.29 19.03 15.84
N SER A 28 -5.16 19.17 16.52
CA SER A 28 -3.82 18.93 15.98
C SER A 28 -3.67 17.55 15.32
N SER A 29 -4.65 16.66 15.48
CA SER A 29 -4.61 15.25 15.09
C SER A 29 -5.29 14.89 13.75
N THR A 30 -6.18 15.71 13.18
CA THR A 30 -6.94 15.31 11.96
C THR A 30 -6.44 16.01 10.70
N LYS A 31 -5.29 15.56 10.20
CA LYS A 31 -4.86 15.88 8.84
C LYS A 31 -5.93 15.39 7.85
N LEU A 32 -6.57 16.32 7.13
CA LEU A 32 -7.54 16.00 6.10
C LEU A 32 -6.95 15.06 5.06
N ASN A 33 -7.60 13.93 4.86
CA ASN A 33 -7.33 13.00 3.78
C ASN A 33 -8.01 13.48 2.47
N ILE A 34 -7.80 12.73 1.38
CA ILE A 34 -8.36 13.05 0.05
C ILE A 34 -9.89 13.22 0.08
N PHE A 35 -10.60 12.37 0.85
CA PHE A 35 -12.06 12.40 0.94
C PHE A 35 -12.58 13.71 1.55
N GLY A 36 -11.85 14.29 2.49
CA GLY A 36 -12.21 15.60 3.05
C GLY A 36 -12.17 16.73 2.02
N TYR A 37 -11.16 16.73 1.14
CA TYR A 37 -11.09 17.71 0.04
C TYR A 37 -12.17 17.46 -1.00
N TRP A 38 -12.48 16.21 -1.33
CA TRP A 38 -13.58 15.86 -2.23
C TRP A 38 -14.94 16.24 -1.67
N ALA A 39 -15.17 16.06 -0.36
CA ALA A 39 -16.41 16.48 0.29
C ALA A 39 -16.60 18.00 0.15
N TYR A 40 -15.55 18.79 0.41
CA TYR A 40 -15.59 20.24 0.23
C TYR A 40 -15.94 20.62 -1.22
N ASP A 41 -15.24 20.05 -2.20
CA ASP A 41 -15.48 20.36 -3.62
C ASP A 41 -16.88 19.90 -4.07
N THR A 42 -17.38 18.77 -3.55
CA THR A 42 -18.73 18.27 -3.86
C THR A 42 -19.83 19.22 -3.36
N ILE A 43 -19.69 19.75 -2.15
CA ILE A 43 -20.64 20.74 -1.61
C ILE A 43 -20.61 22.03 -2.42
N TRP A 44 -19.42 22.50 -2.84
CA TRP A 44 -19.29 23.64 -3.75
C TRP A 44 -19.94 23.39 -5.11
N ALA A 45 -19.77 22.19 -5.67
CA ALA A 45 -20.40 21.80 -6.91
C ALA A 45 -21.93 21.82 -6.82
N LEU A 46 -22.47 21.31 -5.70
CA LEU A 46 -23.90 21.31 -5.41
C LEU A 46 -24.44 22.74 -5.24
N ALA A 47 -23.75 23.60 -4.49
CA ALA A 47 -24.15 25.00 -4.30
C ALA A 47 -24.24 25.72 -5.66
N LYS A 48 -23.20 25.59 -6.49
CA LYS A 48 -23.20 26.14 -7.85
C LYS A 48 -24.34 25.58 -8.71
N ALA A 49 -24.60 24.28 -8.63
CA ALA A 49 -25.67 23.64 -9.39
C ALA A 49 -27.05 24.19 -9.01
N VAL A 50 -27.28 24.48 -7.73
CA VAL A 50 -28.53 25.08 -7.23
C VAL A 50 -28.65 26.55 -7.66
N GLU A 51 -27.56 27.31 -7.61
CA GLU A 51 -27.53 28.72 -8.04
C GLU A 51 -27.77 28.89 -9.55
N MET A 52 -27.37 27.92 -10.37
CA MET A 52 -27.59 27.94 -11.82
C MET A 52 -29.05 27.71 -12.23
N ILE A 53 -29.94 27.32 -11.31
CA ILE A 53 -31.35 27.09 -11.60
C ILE A 53 -32.06 28.45 -11.61
N PRO A 54 -32.70 28.85 -12.72
CA PRO A 54 -33.51 30.05 -12.74
C PRO A 54 -34.51 30.03 -11.59
N GLN A 55 -34.65 31.16 -10.89
CA GLN A 55 -35.78 31.36 -9.97
C GLN A 55 -37.06 31.48 -10.79
N GLU A 56 -37.56 30.36 -11.29
CA GLU A 56 -38.97 30.27 -11.63
C GLU A 56 -39.73 30.29 -10.31
N SER A 57 -40.74 31.18 -10.23
CA SER A 57 -41.64 31.33 -9.10
C SER A 57 -42.20 29.96 -8.73
N SER A 58 -41.63 29.32 -7.71
CA SER A 58 -42.09 28.02 -7.28
C SER A 58 -43.46 28.19 -6.65
N SER A 59 -44.51 27.91 -7.42
CA SER A 59 -45.76 27.40 -6.86
C SER A 59 -45.42 26.05 -6.24
N VAL A 60 -44.94 26.09 -4.99
CA VAL A 60 -44.98 24.93 -4.11
C VAL A 60 -46.45 24.74 -3.79
N ASN A 61 -47.18 24.10 -4.71
CA ASN A 61 -48.47 23.52 -4.37
C ASN A 61 -48.15 22.37 -3.40
N GLY A 62 -48.11 22.70 -2.12
CA GLY A 62 -48.15 21.73 -1.05
C GLY A 62 -49.48 20.98 -1.17
N GLU A 63 -49.48 19.88 -1.90
CA GLU A 63 -50.58 18.93 -1.83
C GLU A 63 -50.63 18.39 -0.40
N ASN A 64 -51.63 18.83 0.36
CA ASN A 64 -51.98 18.28 1.66
C ASN A 64 -52.38 16.82 1.46
N HIS A 65 -51.41 15.90 1.59
CA HIS A 65 -51.68 14.46 1.56
C HIS A 65 -52.20 14.02 2.93
N HIS A 66 -53.52 13.90 3.04
CA HIS A 66 -54.19 13.14 4.09
C HIS A 66 -53.71 11.68 3.98
N ARG A 67 -52.82 11.26 4.90
CA ARG A 67 -52.22 9.91 4.89
C ARG A 67 -53.25 8.88 5.34
N ASN A 68 -53.82 8.13 4.40
CA ASN A 68 -54.48 6.87 4.70
C ASN A 68 -53.40 5.78 4.81
N THR A 69 -53.37 5.10 5.95
CA THR A 69 -52.27 4.25 6.45
C THR A 69 -52.10 2.89 5.75
N SER A 70 -52.71 2.67 4.59
CA SER A 70 -52.76 1.36 3.91
C SER A 70 -52.28 1.35 2.46
N GLN A 71 -51.67 2.42 1.95
CA GLN A 71 -51.08 2.44 0.59
C GLN A 71 -49.56 2.35 0.62
N PHE A 72 -49.00 1.44 -0.18
CA PHE A 72 -47.57 1.41 -0.49
C PHE A 72 -47.11 2.80 -0.92
N PRO A 73 -46.01 3.34 -0.36
CA PRO A 73 -45.57 4.68 -0.67
C PRO A 73 -45.18 4.77 -2.15
N VAL A 74 -45.97 5.51 -2.93
CA VAL A 74 -45.65 5.81 -4.33
C VAL A 74 -44.42 6.71 -4.37
N ILE A 75 -43.31 6.21 -4.91
CA ILE A 75 -42.07 6.97 -5.07
C ILE A 75 -42.28 8.03 -6.16
N LYS A 76 -42.48 9.29 -5.75
CA LYS A 76 -42.56 10.43 -6.67
C LYS A 76 -41.17 10.96 -7.00
N VAL A 77 -40.89 11.21 -8.29
CA VAL A 77 -39.62 11.79 -8.75
C VAL A 77 -39.73 13.32 -8.81
N SER A 78 -38.83 14.02 -8.11
CA SER A 78 -38.80 15.49 -8.11
C SER A 78 -38.36 16.05 -9.48
N LYS A 79 -39.17 16.93 -10.07
CA LYS A 79 -38.82 17.68 -11.29
C LYS A 79 -37.58 18.56 -11.06
N ARG A 80 -37.53 19.24 -9.91
CA ARG A 80 -36.40 20.10 -9.51
C ARG A 80 -35.12 19.31 -9.30
N GLY A 81 -35.23 18.07 -8.78
CA GLY A 81 -34.09 17.16 -8.64
C GLY A 81 -33.40 16.85 -9.97
N LYS A 82 -34.17 16.66 -11.05
CA LYS A 82 -33.61 16.47 -12.40
C LYS A 82 -32.86 17.71 -12.88
N THR A 83 -33.38 18.90 -12.61
CA THR A 83 -32.71 20.15 -12.97
C THR A 83 -31.41 20.35 -12.19
N ILE A 84 -31.40 20.07 -10.88
CA ILE A 84 -30.20 20.12 -10.03
C ILE A 84 -29.15 19.13 -10.56
N LEU A 85 -29.55 17.89 -10.84
CA LEU A 85 -28.64 16.87 -11.38
C LEU A 85 -28.01 17.33 -12.70
N ASN A 86 -28.81 17.87 -13.62
CA ASN A 86 -28.30 18.40 -14.88
C ASN A 86 -27.34 19.58 -14.67
N GLY A 87 -27.62 20.46 -13.71
CA GLY A 87 -26.71 21.54 -13.32
C GLY A 87 -25.39 20.99 -12.78
N LEU A 88 -25.46 20.04 -11.84
CA LEU A 88 -24.30 19.43 -11.20
C LEU A 88 -23.37 18.72 -12.20
N LEU A 89 -23.94 17.98 -13.16
CA LEU A 89 -23.18 17.31 -14.22
C LEU A 89 -22.49 18.29 -15.18
N LYS A 90 -23.00 19.52 -15.31
CA LYS A 90 -22.41 20.58 -16.15
C LYS A 90 -21.42 21.47 -15.38
N THR A 91 -21.41 21.40 -14.05
CA THR A 91 -20.55 22.23 -13.20
C THR A 91 -19.08 21.91 -13.45
N LYS A 92 -18.30 22.95 -13.77
CA LYS A 92 -16.84 22.91 -13.89
C LYS A 92 -16.23 24.07 -13.12
N PHE A 93 -15.24 23.80 -12.27
CA PHE A 93 -14.51 24.84 -11.54
C PHE A 93 -13.20 24.29 -10.99
N LYS A 94 -12.35 25.17 -10.47
CA LYS A 94 -11.13 24.78 -9.76
C LYS A 94 -11.39 24.73 -8.25
N GLY A 95 -11.43 23.53 -7.70
CA GLY A 95 -11.63 23.24 -6.28
C GLY A 95 -10.32 23.13 -5.49
N LEU A 96 -10.40 22.61 -4.27
CA LEU A 96 -9.25 22.32 -3.42
C LEU A 96 -8.47 21.10 -3.91
N SER A 97 -9.17 20.11 -4.47
CA SER A 97 -8.59 18.86 -4.97
C SER A 97 -8.10 18.94 -6.42
N GLY A 98 -8.28 20.08 -7.09
CA GLY A 98 -7.87 20.30 -8.48
C GLY A 98 -9.04 20.80 -9.33
N ASP A 99 -9.00 20.48 -10.62
CA ASP A 99 -10.11 20.82 -11.52
C ASP A 99 -11.28 19.84 -11.30
N PHE A 100 -12.43 20.37 -10.94
CA PHE A 100 -13.66 19.61 -10.73
C PHE A 100 -14.44 19.53 -12.03
N SER A 101 -14.68 18.31 -12.49
CA SER A 101 -15.51 17.99 -13.64
C SER A 101 -16.07 16.58 -13.47
N LEU A 102 -17.35 16.39 -13.81
CA LEU A 102 -18.00 15.07 -13.77
C LEU A 102 -18.16 14.53 -15.19
N VAL A 103 -17.66 13.32 -15.43
CA VAL A 103 -17.86 12.58 -16.68
C VAL A 103 -18.60 11.30 -16.35
N GLY A 104 -19.78 11.09 -16.95
CA GLY A 104 -20.65 9.96 -16.60
C GLY A 104 -21.08 9.94 -15.12
N GLY A 105 -21.09 11.11 -14.46
CA GLY A 105 -21.40 11.23 -13.03
C GLY A 105 -20.23 10.94 -12.08
N GLN A 106 -19.03 10.68 -12.61
CA GLN A 106 -17.83 10.41 -11.82
C GLN A 106 -16.84 11.56 -11.89
N LEU A 107 -16.15 11.84 -10.77
CA LEU A 107 -15.09 12.85 -10.72
C LEU A 107 -13.93 12.43 -11.63
N GLN A 108 -13.64 13.27 -12.62
CA GLN A 108 -12.54 13.03 -13.54
C GLN A 108 -11.21 13.46 -12.89
N SER A 109 -10.50 12.51 -12.28
CA SER A 109 -9.12 12.75 -11.81
C SER A 109 -8.13 12.49 -12.95
N SER A 110 -7.31 13.49 -13.30
CA SER A 110 -6.36 13.42 -14.41
C SER A 110 -4.96 12.99 -14.01
N THR A 111 -4.66 12.90 -12.71
CA THR A 111 -3.29 12.72 -12.21
C THR A 111 -3.25 11.94 -10.91
N PHE A 112 -2.36 10.94 -10.87
CA PHE A 112 -2.11 10.10 -9.71
C PHE A 112 -0.65 10.16 -9.31
N GLU A 113 -0.37 10.15 -8.01
CA GLU A 113 0.96 9.93 -7.46
C GLU A 113 1.24 8.43 -7.35
N ILE A 114 2.42 8.02 -7.80
CA ILE A 114 2.95 6.68 -7.56
C ILE A 114 3.85 6.77 -6.34
N ILE A 115 3.52 6.03 -5.28
CA ILE A 115 4.22 6.07 -4.01
C ILE A 115 4.93 4.74 -3.75
N ASN A 116 6.17 4.83 -3.28
CA ASN A 116 6.89 3.72 -2.69
C ASN A 116 6.87 3.87 -1.17
N VAL A 117 6.23 2.92 -0.50
CA VAL A 117 6.14 2.83 0.96
C VAL A 117 7.26 1.92 1.46
N ILE A 118 8.16 2.46 2.27
CA ILE A 118 9.31 1.77 2.84
C ILE A 118 9.22 1.97 4.34
N ASP A 119 9.16 0.87 5.10
CA ASP A 119 8.94 0.89 6.54
C ASP A 119 7.72 1.77 6.89
N ASN A 120 7.94 2.89 7.57
CA ASN A 120 6.91 3.85 7.97
C ASN A 120 6.91 5.15 7.13
N GLU A 121 7.68 5.20 6.03
CA GLU A 121 7.80 6.39 5.18
C GLU A 121 7.21 6.18 3.78
N GLU A 122 6.53 7.22 3.29
CA GLU A 122 6.00 7.28 1.93
C GLU A 122 6.87 8.17 1.06
N LYS A 123 7.36 7.64 -0.08
CA LYS A 123 8.15 8.39 -1.05
C LYS A 123 7.48 8.41 -2.41
N VAL A 124 7.15 9.59 -2.92
CA VAL A 124 6.63 9.75 -4.29
C VAL A 124 7.77 9.45 -5.27
N ILE A 125 7.56 8.44 -6.12
CA ILE A 125 8.52 8.02 -7.15
C ILE A 125 8.15 8.53 -8.55
N GLY A 126 6.93 9.03 -8.72
CA GLY A 126 6.52 9.77 -9.91
C GLY A 126 5.02 9.95 -9.97
N TYR A 127 4.51 10.30 -11.14
CA TYR A 127 3.11 10.53 -11.37
C TYR A 127 2.64 9.73 -12.58
N TRP A 128 1.34 9.43 -12.62
CA TRP A 128 0.67 8.94 -13.81
C TRP A 128 -0.37 9.96 -14.24
N THR A 129 -0.39 10.31 -15.52
CA THR A 129 -1.39 11.21 -16.12
C THR A 129 -2.08 10.50 -17.26
N LEU A 130 -3.35 10.86 -17.52
CA LEU A 130 -4.11 10.28 -18.62
C LEU A 130 -3.45 10.52 -19.99
N GLU A 131 -2.85 11.70 -20.17
CA GLU A 131 -2.25 12.13 -21.44
C GLU A 131 -0.88 11.52 -21.71
N ASN A 132 -0.04 11.39 -20.68
CA ASN A 132 1.39 11.09 -20.86
C ASN A 132 1.83 9.79 -20.18
N GLY A 133 0.91 9.05 -19.54
CA GLY A 133 1.25 7.86 -18.76
C GLY A 133 2.17 8.23 -17.58
N PHE A 134 3.24 7.47 -17.38
CA PHE A 134 4.18 7.68 -16.29
C PHE A 134 5.15 8.84 -16.56
N VAL A 135 5.19 9.80 -15.63
CA VAL A 135 6.02 10.99 -15.71
C VAL A 135 6.77 11.24 -14.40
N TYR A 136 7.97 11.81 -14.52
CA TYR A 136 8.82 12.11 -13.38
C TYR A 136 9.15 13.59 -13.28
N GLY A 137 8.89 14.14 -12.09
CA GLY A 137 9.03 15.55 -11.80
C GLY A 137 7.79 16.36 -12.17
N LYS A 138 7.73 17.60 -11.69
CA LYS A 138 6.66 18.57 -11.99
C LYS A 138 6.77 19.12 -13.43
N SER A 139 7.94 18.94 -14.03
CA SER A 139 8.26 19.26 -15.43
C SER A 139 8.14 17.97 -16.23
N MET A 140 7.26 17.97 -17.22
CA MET A 140 6.88 16.86 -18.12
C MET A 140 8.01 16.39 -19.06
N SER A 141 9.27 16.50 -18.65
CA SER A 141 10.45 16.29 -19.52
C SER A 141 11.10 14.91 -19.38
N LYS A 142 10.68 14.08 -18.42
CA LYS A 142 11.23 12.73 -18.22
C LYS A 142 10.11 11.69 -18.01
N TYR A 143 10.00 10.74 -18.92
CA TYR A 143 8.99 9.68 -18.94
C TYR A 143 9.37 8.45 -18.10
N GLU A 144 10.08 8.64 -16.98
CA GLU A 144 10.63 7.52 -16.20
C GLU A 144 10.47 7.74 -14.71
N LEU A 145 9.71 6.86 -14.04
CA LEU A 145 9.59 6.87 -12.57
C LEU A 145 10.98 6.74 -11.92
N LYS A 146 11.14 7.37 -10.75
CA LYS A 146 12.27 7.05 -9.87
C LYS A 146 12.26 5.55 -9.59
N PRO A 147 13.43 4.88 -9.66
CA PRO A 147 13.53 3.50 -9.25
C PRO A 147 13.00 3.33 -7.82
N PRO A 148 12.08 2.38 -7.58
CA PRO A 148 11.64 2.08 -6.22
C PRO A 148 12.79 1.49 -5.43
N ILE A 149 12.72 1.68 -4.12
CA ILE A 149 13.58 0.99 -3.14
C ILE A 149 12.81 -0.23 -2.68
N TRP A 150 13.46 -1.37 -2.78
CA TRP A 150 12.93 -2.69 -2.44
C TRP A 150 13.20 -3.03 -0.98
N PRO A 151 12.52 -4.05 -0.42
CA PRO A 151 12.83 -4.56 0.91
C PRO A 151 14.33 -4.81 1.10
N GLY A 152 14.87 -4.49 2.27
CA GLY A 152 16.32 -4.51 2.53
C GLY A 152 17.06 -3.26 2.05
N ASN A 153 16.34 -2.15 1.80
CA ASN A 153 16.88 -0.84 1.42
C ASN A 153 17.79 -0.87 0.17
N THR A 154 17.44 -1.71 -0.81
CA THR A 154 18.19 -1.83 -2.06
C THR A 154 17.43 -1.25 -3.25
N LYS A 155 18.16 -0.68 -4.22
CA LYS A 155 17.61 -0.30 -5.54
C LYS A 155 17.65 -1.46 -6.53
N ASP A 156 18.38 -2.50 -6.21
CA ASP A 156 18.47 -3.69 -7.04
C ASP A 156 17.11 -4.34 -7.09
N LYS A 157 16.56 -4.45 -8.29
CA LYS A 157 15.31 -5.16 -8.50
C LYS A 157 15.46 -6.57 -7.92
N PRO A 158 14.62 -6.97 -6.95
CA PRO A 158 14.72 -8.28 -6.34
C PRO A 158 14.58 -9.31 -7.44
N LYS A 159 15.55 -10.21 -7.49
CA LYS A 159 15.56 -11.35 -8.40
C LYS A 159 14.58 -12.38 -7.83
N GLY A 160 13.27 -12.16 -7.94
CA GLY A 160 12.28 -13.07 -7.33
C GLY A 160 10.82 -12.91 -7.77
N TRP A 161 10.41 -13.82 -8.67
CA TRP A 161 9.11 -14.51 -8.79
C TRP A 161 9.25 -15.71 -9.74
N THR A 162 10.30 -15.73 -10.57
CA THR A 162 10.73 -16.90 -11.33
C THR A 162 11.44 -17.90 -10.44
N THR A 163 11.06 -19.17 -10.54
CA THR A 163 11.84 -20.33 -10.06
C THR A 163 13.31 -20.14 -10.46
N PRO A 164 14.28 -20.24 -9.53
CA PRO A 164 15.68 -20.23 -9.92
C PRO A 164 15.96 -21.51 -10.73
N ILE A 165 15.96 -21.40 -12.07
CA ILE A 165 16.32 -22.50 -12.97
C ILE A 165 17.83 -22.82 -12.85
N GLY A 166 18.61 -21.86 -12.35
CA GLY A 166 20.00 -22.03 -11.91
C GLY A 166 20.40 -20.87 -11.00
N GLY A 167 20.79 -21.16 -9.77
CA GLY A 167 21.13 -20.15 -8.76
C GLY A 167 21.63 -20.76 -7.46
N LYS A 168 22.16 -19.91 -6.56
CA LYS A 168 22.67 -20.33 -5.25
C LYS A 168 21.49 -20.79 -4.37
N LYS A 169 21.49 -22.07 -3.99
CA LYS A 169 20.51 -22.64 -3.06
C LYS A 169 20.68 -22.03 -1.67
N LEU A 170 19.59 -21.92 -0.91
CA LEU A 170 19.63 -21.54 0.49
C LEU A 170 20.42 -22.59 1.28
N SER A 171 21.55 -22.21 1.87
CA SER A 171 22.36 -23.10 2.71
C SER A 171 21.92 -22.93 4.16
N ILE A 172 21.41 -24.01 4.75
CA ILE A 172 20.94 -24.04 6.14
C ILE A 172 21.89 -24.94 6.93
N ALA A 173 22.50 -24.35 7.96
CA ALA A 173 23.46 -25.03 8.80
C ALA A 173 22.72 -25.68 9.98
N VAL A 174 22.90 -26.98 10.20
CA VAL A 174 22.13 -27.77 11.17
C VAL A 174 23.05 -28.28 12.29
N PRO A 175 22.78 -28.03 13.58
CA PRO A 175 23.63 -28.49 14.67
C PRO A 175 23.84 -30.02 14.65
N HIS A 176 25.09 -30.49 14.62
CA HIS A 176 25.40 -31.92 14.56
C HIS A 176 25.09 -32.67 15.88
N LYS A 177 25.05 -31.98 17.01
CA LYS A 177 24.72 -32.55 18.34
C LYS A 177 23.64 -31.74 19.03
N PRO A 178 22.37 -31.85 18.62
CA PRO A 178 21.28 -31.05 19.20
C PRO A 178 20.84 -31.52 20.60
N GLY A 179 21.50 -32.50 21.21
CA GLY A 179 21.24 -32.98 22.58
C GLY A 179 20.00 -33.89 22.69
N PHE A 180 18.94 -33.64 21.91
CA PHE A 180 17.72 -34.44 21.91
C PHE A 180 17.28 -34.86 20.50
N GLU A 181 17.42 -36.14 20.20
CA GLU A 181 17.23 -36.68 18.84
C GLU A 181 15.80 -36.56 18.30
N ALA A 182 14.77 -36.56 19.17
CA ALA A 182 13.38 -36.42 18.70
C ALA A 182 13.09 -35.02 18.14
N TYR A 183 13.81 -34.00 18.63
CA TYR A 183 13.66 -32.64 18.14
C TYR A 183 14.43 -32.40 16.84
N LEU A 184 15.62 -32.98 16.73
CA LEU A 184 16.48 -32.90 15.57
C LEU A 184 17.54 -34.02 15.66
N LYS A 185 17.77 -34.73 14.56
CA LYS A 185 18.74 -35.82 14.45
C LYS A 185 19.50 -35.68 13.15
N VAL A 186 20.83 -35.72 13.26
CA VAL A 186 21.74 -35.74 12.12
C VAL A 186 22.47 -37.08 12.14
N ALA A 187 22.22 -37.90 11.13
CA ALA A 187 22.92 -39.16 10.91
C ALA A 187 23.77 -39.06 9.64
N GLN A 188 24.86 -39.81 9.56
CA GLN A 188 25.62 -39.95 8.33
C GLN A 188 25.32 -41.32 7.71
N ASP A 189 24.95 -41.34 6.44
CA ASP A 189 24.76 -42.58 5.70
C ASP A 189 26.12 -43.31 5.59
N PRO A 190 26.21 -44.57 6.03
CA PRO A 190 27.47 -45.30 6.08
C PRO A 190 28.05 -45.64 4.69
N TYR A 191 27.23 -45.61 3.64
CA TYR A 191 27.63 -45.96 2.27
C TYR A 191 27.87 -44.73 1.40
N THR A 192 26.95 -43.75 1.44
CA THR A 192 27.05 -42.53 0.61
C THR A 192 27.83 -41.42 1.29
N LYS A 193 28.06 -41.52 2.60
CA LYS A 193 28.66 -40.48 3.46
C LYS A 193 27.87 -39.17 3.51
N GLU A 194 26.65 -39.15 2.99
CA GLU A 194 25.75 -37.99 3.05
C GLU A 194 25.10 -37.87 4.43
N PHE A 195 24.72 -36.64 4.80
CA PHE A 195 24.05 -36.39 6.07
C PHE A 195 22.53 -36.47 5.89
N ILE A 196 21.91 -37.34 6.67
CA ILE A 196 20.47 -37.51 6.77
C ILE A 196 19.99 -36.72 7.99
N ILE A 197 19.10 -35.75 7.77
CA ILE A 197 18.57 -34.87 8.80
C ILE A 197 17.09 -35.22 9.01
N THR A 198 16.70 -35.48 10.25
CA THR A 198 15.34 -35.90 10.64
C THR A 198 14.94 -35.28 11.98
N GLY A 199 13.67 -35.37 12.36
CA GLY A 199 13.16 -34.93 13.67
C GLY A 199 12.16 -33.77 13.57
N PHE A 200 11.52 -33.45 14.69
CA PHE A 200 10.37 -32.52 14.73
C PHE A 200 10.63 -31.17 14.03
N SER A 201 11.79 -30.55 14.28
CA SER A 201 12.13 -29.25 13.66
C SER A 201 12.30 -29.34 12.15
N HIS A 202 12.84 -30.45 11.67
CA HIS A 202 12.98 -30.72 10.25
C HIS A 202 11.61 -30.89 9.60
N ASP A 203 10.72 -31.67 10.21
CA ASP A 203 9.39 -31.95 9.66
C ASP A 203 8.51 -30.69 9.63
N VAL A 204 8.51 -29.90 10.72
CA VAL A 204 7.82 -28.59 10.75
C VAL A 204 8.38 -27.65 9.69
N PHE A 205 9.70 -27.63 9.49
CA PHE A 205 10.33 -26.79 8.49
C PHE A 205 9.94 -27.21 7.06
N GLU A 206 9.92 -28.52 6.76
CA GLU A 206 9.49 -29.05 5.47
C GLU A 206 8.00 -28.76 5.19
N GLU A 207 7.12 -28.92 6.19
CA GLU A 207 5.70 -28.58 6.08
C GLU A 207 5.48 -27.07 5.87
N ALA A 208 6.20 -26.23 6.62
CA ALA A 208 6.13 -24.78 6.43
C ALA A 208 6.56 -24.37 5.01
N LEU A 209 7.56 -25.05 4.44
CA LEU A 209 7.97 -24.83 3.06
C LEU A 209 6.95 -25.34 2.04
N ALA A 210 6.28 -26.47 2.32
CA ALA A 210 5.23 -27.01 1.46
C ALA A 210 4.02 -26.06 1.34
N LEU A 211 3.75 -25.24 2.36
CA LEU A 211 2.70 -24.22 2.35
C LEU A 211 3.05 -22.98 1.53
N LEU A 212 4.31 -22.77 1.17
CA LEU A 212 4.71 -21.61 0.37
C LEU A 212 4.19 -21.77 -1.07
N SER A 213 3.65 -20.70 -1.62
CA SER A 213 3.18 -20.65 -3.02
C SER A 213 4.32 -20.67 -4.06
N PHE A 214 5.57 -20.88 -3.62
CA PHE A 214 6.76 -20.87 -4.46
C PHE A 214 7.81 -21.85 -3.92
N PRO A 215 8.58 -22.52 -4.81
CA PRO A 215 9.61 -23.45 -4.40
C PRO A 215 10.86 -22.73 -3.87
N VAL A 216 11.46 -23.28 -2.81
CA VAL A 216 12.69 -22.77 -2.18
C VAL A 216 13.79 -23.82 -2.28
N PRO A 217 14.65 -23.77 -3.34
CA PRO A 217 15.80 -24.66 -3.45
C PRO A 217 16.77 -24.45 -2.28
N ARG A 218 17.05 -25.52 -1.54
CA ARG A 218 17.84 -25.49 -0.30
C ARG A 218 18.79 -26.67 -0.22
N ASN A 219 19.84 -26.50 0.55
CA ASN A 219 20.73 -27.56 1.00
C ASN A 219 20.85 -27.46 2.52
N LEU A 220 20.66 -28.56 3.22
CA LEU A 220 20.95 -28.66 4.64
C LEU A 220 22.32 -29.31 4.81
N SER A 221 23.15 -28.74 5.68
CA SER A 221 24.49 -29.27 5.98
C SER A 221 24.77 -29.18 7.47
N PRO A 222 25.40 -30.19 8.09
CA PRO A 222 25.70 -30.13 9.51
C PRO A 222 26.75 -29.08 9.84
N LEU A 223 26.54 -28.40 10.97
CA LEU A 223 27.55 -27.60 11.66
C LEU A 223 28.50 -28.56 12.35
N VAL A 224 29.65 -28.79 11.73
CA VAL A 224 30.77 -29.51 12.36
C VAL A 224 31.40 -28.59 13.41
N PRO A 225 31.46 -28.99 14.68
CA PRO A 225 32.22 -28.23 15.67
C PRO A 225 33.70 -28.19 15.24
N MET A 226 34.30 -27.01 15.19
CA MET A 226 35.76 -26.90 15.04
C MET A 226 36.43 -27.71 16.15
N GLU A 227 37.36 -28.60 15.81
CA GLU A 227 38.14 -29.34 16.79
C GLU A 227 38.86 -28.35 17.73
N GLU A 228 38.91 -28.66 19.02
CA GLU A 228 39.51 -27.80 20.06
C GLU A 228 40.96 -27.37 19.74
N HIS A 229 41.69 -28.15 18.95
CA HIS A 229 43.05 -27.78 18.52
C HIS A 229 43.08 -26.51 17.65
N MET A 230 42.03 -26.25 16.87
CA MET A 230 41.92 -25.05 16.01
C MET A 230 41.45 -23.81 16.76
N MET A 231 40.93 -23.95 17.98
CA MET A 231 40.54 -22.82 18.84
C MET A 231 41.75 -22.07 19.40
N SER A 232 42.96 -22.66 19.37
CA SER A 232 44.20 -22.00 19.79
C SER A 232 44.70 -20.91 18.82
N PHE A 233 44.21 -20.89 17.58
CA PHE A 233 44.65 -19.96 16.53
C PHE A 233 43.72 -18.75 16.34
N PHE A 234 42.56 -18.73 17.01
CA PHE A 234 41.61 -17.62 16.93
C PHE A 234 41.56 -16.83 18.24
N PRO A 235 41.84 -15.50 18.23
CA PRO A 235 41.77 -14.70 19.44
C PRO A 235 40.33 -14.69 19.98
N MET A 236 40.16 -15.22 21.19
CA MET A 236 38.89 -15.35 21.94
C MET A 236 38.10 -14.03 22.07
N SER A 237 38.72 -12.88 21.82
CA SER A 237 38.07 -11.56 21.80
C SER A 237 37.05 -11.41 20.65
N LYS A 238 37.21 -12.12 19.52
CA LYS A 238 36.27 -12.05 18.39
C LYS A 238 35.03 -12.92 18.58
N ILE A 239 35.14 -14.05 19.29
CA ILE A 239 34.04 -15.01 19.46
C ILE A 239 33.00 -14.49 20.47
N ARG A 240 33.44 -13.81 21.55
CA ARG A 240 32.53 -13.18 22.51
C ARG A 240 31.61 -12.13 21.89
N HIS A 241 32.07 -11.44 20.84
CA HIS A 241 31.27 -10.40 20.19
C HIS A 241 30.18 -10.98 19.27
N MET A 242 30.39 -12.17 18.71
CA MET A 242 29.38 -12.86 17.91
C MET A 242 28.27 -13.50 18.76
N MET A 243 28.61 -14.04 19.95
CA MET A 243 27.59 -14.67 20.81
C MET A 243 26.68 -13.67 21.54
N LEU A 244 27.14 -12.44 21.80
CA LEU A 244 26.32 -11.41 22.44
C LEU A 244 25.33 -10.71 21.49
N GLN A 245 25.36 -11.02 20.19
CA GLN A 245 24.40 -10.48 19.20
C GLN A 245 23.17 -11.39 19.02
N TRP A 246 23.07 -12.51 19.75
CA TRP A 246 21.93 -13.44 19.69
C TRP A 246 21.02 -13.42 20.93
N GLU A 247 21.37 -12.62 21.95
CA GLU A 247 20.45 -12.27 23.03
C GLU A 247 20.22 -10.75 23.02
N ILE A 248 19.22 -10.33 22.24
CA ILE A 248 18.20 -9.27 22.45
C ILE A 248 17.36 -9.18 21.17
#